data_AF-A0A5C6CNL8-F1
#
_entry.id   AF-A0A5C6CNL8-F1
#
_cell.length_a   1.000
_cell.length_b   1.000
_cell.length_c   1.000
_cell.angle_alpha   90.00
_cell.angle_beta   90.00
_cell.angle_gamma   90.00
#
_symmetry.space_group_name_H-M   'P 1'
#
loop_
_entity.id
_entity.type
_entity.pdbx_description
1 polymer ?
#
loop_
_entity_poly.entity_id
_entity_poly.type
_entity_poly.pdbx_seq_one_letter_code
_entity_poly.pdbx_strand_id
1 'polypeptide(L)'
;MKLQPHSEHPHGLSDRDFDALFTKDKPVIFAFHAYPWLIHRLTYRRTNHGGFHVRGYKEEGTITTPFDMTVLNDLDRFHLVMDRIDRLPQTGERGTELKHQLAEKLIQHKRYINDHGQDMPEIRDWK
;
A
#
# COMPACT_ATOMS: atom_id res chain seq x y z
N MET A 1 6.43 -7.58 17.12
CA MET A 1 5.07 -8.00 17.51
C MET A 1 4.20 -6.86 18.08
N LYS A 2 4.41 -5.59 17.69
CA LYS A 2 3.64 -4.44 18.24
C LYS A 2 2.17 -4.43 17.84
N LEU A 3 1.85 -4.97 16.66
CA LEU A 3 0.47 -5.03 16.15
C LEU A 3 -0.43 -5.99 16.94
N GLN A 4 0.14 -7.05 17.54
CA GLN A 4 -0.62 -7.97 18.40
C GLN A 4 -1.07 -7.28 19.68
N PRO A 5 -2.25 -7.65 20.23
CA PRO A 5 -2.69 -7.19 21.53
C PRO A 5 -1.64 -7.47 22.63
N HIS A 6 -1.54 -6.56 23.60
CA HIS A 6 -0.65 -6.75 24.74
C HIS A 6 -0.92 -8.05 25.53
N SER A 7 -2.18 -8.51 25.54
CA SER A 7 -2.59 -9.78 26.14
C SER A 7 -2.04 -11.03 25.43
N GLU A 8 -1.67 -10.92 24.15
CA GLU A 8 -1.07 -12.03 23.37
C GLU A 8 0.46 -11.94 23.32
N HIS A 9 1.03 -10.74 23.49
CA HIS A 9 2.47 -10.55 23.47
C HIS A 9 2.92 -9.39 24.37
N PRO A 10 3.95 -9.56 25.23
CA PRO A 10 4.37 -8.55 26.21
C PRO A 10 4.84 -7.22 25.57
N HIS A 11 5.22 -7.24 24.30
CA HIS A 11 5.57 -6.04 23.54
C HIS A 11 4.45 -5.52 22.62
N GLY A 12 3.28 -6.14 22.65
CA GLY A 12 2.09 -5.70 21.92
C GLY A 12 1.60 -4.34 22.39
N LEU A 13 1.01 -3.55 21.49
CA LEU A 13 0.38 -2.27 21.83
C LEU A 13 -0.90 -2.51 22.63
N SER A 14 -1.20 -1.60 23.56
CA SER A 14 -2.54 -1.51 24.14
C SER A 14 -3.55 -1.17 23.05
N ASP A 15 -4.83 -1.50 23.24
CA ASP A 15 -5.87 -1.18 22.25
C ASP A 15 -6.00 0.33 22.06
N ARG A 16 -5.87 1.11 23.14
CA ARG A 16 -5.88 2.57 23.08
C ARG A 16 -4.77 3.12 22.19
N ASP A 17 -3.54 2.63 22.33
CA ASP A 17 -2.41 3.12 21.54
C ASP A 17 -2.49 2.65 20.08
N PHE A 18 -3.03 1.46 19.84
CA PHE A 18 -3.32 1.00 18.49
C PHE A 18 -4.37 1.89 17.80
N ASP A 19 -5.49 2.16 18.46
CA ASP A 19 -6.57 3.00 17.94
C ASP A 19 -6.10 4.45 17.71
N ALA A 20 -5.18 4.97 18.53
CA ALA A 20 -4.58 6.29 18.34
C ALA A 20 -3.75 6.37 17.04
N LEU A 21 -3.10 5.27 16.64
CA LEU A 21 -2.28 5.20 15.42
C LEU A 21 -3.11 4.90 14.17
N PHE A 22 -4.05 3.96 14.27
CA PHE A 22 -4.76 3.41 13.10
C PHE A 22 -6.21 3.84 13.01
N THR A 23 -6.67 4.69 13.92
CA THR A 23 -8.04 5.15 14.04
C THR A 23 -9.02 4.01 14.35
N LYS A 24 -10.25 4.36 14.70
CA LYS A 24 -11.30 3.37 15.00
C LYS A 24 -12.17 3.01 13.80
N ASP A 25 -12.18 3.88 12.79
CA ASP A 25 -13.22 3.89 11.76
C ASP A 25 -12.74 4.33 10.38
N LYS A 26 -11.52 4.89 10.24
CA LYS A 26 -11.02 5.35 8.95
C LYS A 26 -10.27 4.24 8.22
N PRO A 27 -10.36 4.15 6.87
CA PRO A 27 -9.58 3.20 6.10
C PRO A 27 -8.08 3.37 6.31
N VAL A 28 -7.36 2.25 6.40
CA VAL A 28 -5.90 2.19 6.57
C VAL A 28 -5.31 1.47 5.36
N ILE A 29 -4.51 2.17 4.56
CA ILE A 29 -3.64 1.53 3.57
C ILE A 29 -2.34 1.13 4.27
N PHE A 30 -2.05 -0.17 4.31
CA PHE A 30 -0.88 -0.71 4.99
C PHE A 30 0.06 -1.36 3.99
N ALA A 31 1.16 -0.68 3.63
CA ALA A 31 2.21 -1.25 2.79
C ALA A 31 3.14 -2.12 3.63
N PHE A 32 3.30 -3.39 3.25
CA PHE A 32 4.04 -4.39 4.00
C PHE A 32 5.05 -5.13 3.10
N HIS A 33 6.23 -5.42 3.63
CA HIS A 33 7.34 -6.00 2.85
C HIS A 33 7.17 -7.50 2.54
N ALA A 34 6.24 -8.18 3.21
CA ALA A 34 5.98 -9.61 3.02
C ALA A 34 4.49 -9.85 2.74
N TYR A 35 4.02 -11.09 2.91
CA TYR A 35 2.63 -11.45 2.58
C TYR A 35 1.61 -10.67 3.41
N PRO A 36 0.60 -10.04 2.76
CA PRO A 36 -0.44 -9.26 3.43
C PRO A 36 -1.20 -10.02 4.53
N TRP A 37 -1.38 -11.33 4.34
CA TRP A 37 -2.10 -12.21 5.27
C TRP A 37 -1.57 -12.18 6.71
N LEU A 38 -0.26 -11.98 6.89
CA LEU A 38 0.31 -11.87 8.22
C LEU A 38 -0.25 -10.67 8.98
N ILE A 39 -0.38 -9.51 8.33
CA ILE A 39 -0.91 -8.32 8.98
C ILE A 39 -2.36 -8.55 9.40
N HIS A 40 -3.20 -9.10 8.52
CA HIS A 40 -4.58 -9.45 8.86
C HIS A 40 -4.67 -10.41 10.06
N ARG A 41 -3.78 -11.42 10.11
CA ARG A 41 -3.70 -12.33 11.27
C ARG A 41 -3.26 -11.61 12.55
N LEU A 42 -2.36 -10.64 12.47
CA LEU A 42 -1.86 -9.91 13.64
C LEU A 42 -2.87 -8.86 14.15
N THR A 43 -3.77 -8.38 13.28
CA THR A 43 -4.72 -7.31 13.61
C THR A 43 -6.17 -7.77 13.76
N TYR A 44 -6.51 -9.05 13.52
CA TYR A 44 -7.91 -9.52 13.49
C TYR A 44 -8.76 -9.22 14.75
N ARG A 45 -8.14 -9.01 15.92
CA ARG A 45 -8.82 -8.64 17.18
C ARG A 45 -8.87 -7.13 17.46
N ARG A 46 -8.30 -6.30 16.58
CA ARG A 46 -8.22 -4.85 16.77
C ARG A 46 -9.50 -4.16 16.29
N THR A 47 -9.90 -3.07 16.94
CA THR A 47 -11.16 -2.35 16.67
C THR A 47 -11.44 -2.10 15.19
N ASN A 48 -10.45 -1.58 14.45
CA ASN A 48 -10.59 -1.20 13.05
C ASN A 48 -10.04 -2.25 12.06
N HIS A 49 -9.95 -3.53 12.44
CA HIS A 49 -9.30 -4.54 11.60
C HIS A 49 -9.95 -4.69 10.21
N GLY A 50 -11.26 -4.45 10.10
CA GLY A 50 -11.98 -4.44 8.82
C GLY A 50 -11.62 -3.28 7.89
N GLY A 51 -11.08 -2.18 8.44
CA GLY A 51 -10.59 -1.02 7.69
C GLY A 51 -9.15 -1.16 7.19
N PHE A 52 -8.45 -2.26 7.52
CA PHE A 52 -7.08 -2.49 7.05
C PHE A 52 -7.09 -3.07 5.64
N HIS A 53 -6.45 -2.34 4.73
CA HIS A 53 -6.22 -2.76 3.35
C HIS A 53 -4.73 -2.92 3.14
N VAL A 54 -4.28 -4.16 3.27
CA VAL A 54 -2.86 -4.48 3.31
C VAL A 54 -2.38 -4.78 1.90
N ARG A 55 -1.33 -4.06 1.47
CA ARG A 55 -0.58 -4.31 0.24
C ARG A 55 0.76 -4.91 0.63
N GLY A 56 1.24 -5.85 -0.17
CA GLY A 56 2.50 -6.54 0.10
C GLY A 56 2.81 -7.53 -1.00
N TYR A 57 3.79 -8.39 -0.76
CA TYR A 57 4.27 -9.33 -1.77
C TYR A 57 3.18 -10.33 -2.22
N LYS A 58 3.04 -10.50 -3.53
CA LYS A 58 2.02 -11.31 -4.22
C LYS A 58 2.58 -12.49 -5.02
N GLU A 59 3.86 -12.82 -4.83
CA GLU A 59 4.58 -13.77 -5.71
C GLU A 59 4.82 -13.29 -7.13
N GLU A 60 4.76 -11.98 -7.36
CA GLU A 60 5.02 -11.39 -8.66
C GLU A 60 6.42 -10.78 -8.69
N GLY A 61 7.23 -11.20 -9.66
CA GLY A 61 8.61 -10.76 -9.77
C GLY A 61 9.34 -11.38 -10.95
N THR A 62 10.31 -10.64 -11.49
CA THR A 62 11.23 -11.10 -12.52
C THR A 62 12.49 -10.24 -12.49
N ILE A 63 13.44 -10.49 -13.39
CA ILE A 63 14.57 -9.57 -13.60
C ILE A 63 14.01 -8.29 -14.24
N THR A 64 13.86 -7.25 -13.42
CA THR A 64 13.31 -5.94 -13.83
C THR A 64 13.89 -4.83 -12.95
N THR A 65 13.43 -3.59 -13.12
CA THR A 65 13.89 -2.43 -12.37
C THR A 65 13.31 -2.38 -10.95
N PRO A 66 13.96 -1.68 -9.99
CA PRO A 66 13.50 -1.63 -8.60
C PRO A 66 12.06 -1.14 -8.42
N PHE A 67 11.64 -0.09 -9.11
CA PHE A 67 10.25 0.38 -9.01
C PHE A 67 9.28 -0.61 -9.67
N ASP A 68 9.65 -1.21 -10.80
CA ASP A 68 8.80 -2.20 -11.46
C ASP A 68 8.52 -3.42 -10.59
N MET A 69 9.49 -3.87 -9.79
CA MET A 69 9.25 -4.91 -8.78
C MET A 69 8.11 -4.54 -7.79
N THR A 70 7.95 -3.26 -7.46
CA THR A 70 6.83 -2.79 -6.62
C THR A 70 5.53 -2.66 -7.41
N VAL A 71 5.60 -2.28 -8.69
CA VAL A 71 4.44 -2.22 -9.60
C VAL A 71 3.82 -3.60 -9.80
N LEU A 72 4.64 -4.64 -10.02
CA LEU A 72 4.20 -6.03 -10.16
C LEU A 72 3.40 -6.54 -8.95
N ASN A 73 3.61 -5.94 -7.77
CA ASN A 73 2.95 -6.32 -6.52
C ASN A 73 1.85 -5.34 -6.08
N ASP A 74 1.48 -4.35 -6.91
CA ASP A 74 0.59 -3.23 -6.56
C ASP A 74 1.02 -2.48 -5.29
N LEU A 75 2.32 -2.43 -5.01
CA LEU A 75 2.92 -1.82 -3.82
C LEU A 75 3.56 -0.47 -4.11
N ASP A 76 3.64 -0.08 -5.38
CA ASP A 76 4.19 1.20 -5.79
C ASP A 76 3.28 2.38 -5.43
N ARG A 77 3.86 3.58 -5.43
CA ARG A 77 3.17 4.81 -5.03
C ARG A 77 1.93 5.13 -5.86
N PHE A 78 1.85 4.72 -7.12
CA PHE A 78 0.69 4.98 -7.97
C PHE A 78 -0.47 4.09 -7.54
N HIS A 79 -0.26 2.78 -7.42
CA HIS A 79 -1.29 1.87 -6.91
C HIS A 79 -1.75 2.26 -5.50
N LEU A 80 -0.85 2.64 -4.59
CA LEU A 80 -1.23 3.07 -3.24
C LEU A 80 -2.12 4.33 -3.23
N VAL A 81 -1.86 5.30 -4.11
CA VAL A 81 -2.72 6.49 -4.24
C VAL A 81 -4.08 6.12 -4.82
N MET A 82 -4.12 5.30 -5.86
CA MET A 82 -5.38 4.82 -6.44
C MET A 82 -6.23 4.06 -5.42
N ASP A 83 -5.60 3.20 -4.60
CA ASP A 83 -6.28 2.44 -3.55
C ASP A 83 -6.91 3.35 -2.48
N ARG A 84 -6.25 4.46 -2.17
CA ARG A 84 -6.78 5.48 -1.26
C ARG A 84 -7.96 6.23 -1.88
N ILE A 85 -7.88 6.61 -3.16
CA ILE A 85 -8.98 7.30 -3.85
C ILE A 85 -10.25 6.45 -3.81
N ASP A 86 -10.15 5.14 -4.11
CA ASP A 86 -11.28 4.21 -4.14
C ASP A 86 -11.99 4.05 -2.79
N ARG A 87 -11.34 4.42 -1.68
CA ARG A 87 -11.88 4.28 -0.32
C ARG A 87 -12.33 5.58 0.30
N LEU A 88 -12.06 6.71 -0.34
CA LEU A 88 -12.41 8.03 0.14
C LEU A 88 -13.54 8.59 -0.72
N PRO A 89 -14.81 8.46 -0.30
CA PRO A 89 -15.97 8.89 -1.10
C PRO A 89 -15.96 10.39 -1.41
N GLN A 90 -15.25 11.19 -0.60
CA GLN A 90 -15.12 12.63 -0.79
C GLN A 90 -14.19 13.06 -1.94
N THR A 91 -13.53 12.14 -2.62
CA THR A 91 -12.56 12.48 -3.69
C THR A 91 -13.22 12.94 -4.99
N GLY A 92 -14.44 12.46 -5.27
CA GLY A 92 -15.26 12.88 -6.41
C GLY A 92 -14.54 12.81 -7.76
N GLU A 93 -14.92 13.70 -8.67
CA GLU A 93 -14.38 13.76 -10.04
C GLU A 93 -12.86 13.96 -10.10
N ARG A 94 -12.30 14.79 -9.19
CA ARG A 94 -10.85 15.01 -9.10
C ARG A 94 -10.09 13.73 -8.73
N GLY A 95 -10.68 12.89 -7.88
CA GLY A 95 -10.14 11.57 -7.56
C GLY A 95 -10.11 10.68 -8.80
N THR A 96 -11.20 10.64 -9.56
CA THR A 96 -11.30 9.87 -10.80
C THR A 96 -10.28 10.34 -11.85
N GLU A 97 -10.13 11.65 -12.02
CA GLU A 97 -9.15 12.23 -12.94
C GLU A 97 -7.71 11.85 -12.54
N LEU A 98 -7.35 12.01 -11.27
CA LEU A 98 -6.02 11.61 -10.78
C LEU A 98 -5.77 10.11 -10.97
N LYS A 99 -6.78 9.27 -10.70
CA LYS A 99 -6.67 7.82 -10.94
C LYS A 99 -6.39 7.50 -12.41
N HIS A 100 -7.04 8.20 -13.34
CA HIS A 100 -6.77 8.05 -14.77
C HIS A 100 -5.32 8.42 -15.12
N GLN A 101 -4.84 9.58 -14.64
CA GLN A 101 -3.46 10.02 -14.86
C GLN A 101 -2.44 9.00 -14.31
N LEU A 102 -2.69 8.44 -13.13
CA LEU A 102 -1.82 7.43 -12.53
C LEU A 102 -1.84 6.10 -13.30
N ALA A 103 -2.97 5.70 -13.87
CA ALA A 103 -3.05 4.54 -14.74
C ALA A 103 -2.24 4.75 -16.05
N GLU A 104 -2.30 5.95 -16.63
CA GLU A 104 -1.46 6.32 -17.77
C GLU A 104 0.03 6.29 -17.41
N LYS A 105 0.40 6.73 -16.21
CA LYS A 105 1.78 6.65 -15.70
C LYS A 105 2.29 5.22 -15.60
N LEU A 106 1.45 4.25 -15.22
CA LEU A 106 1.83 2.84 -15.21
C LEU A 106 2.08 2.29 -16.62
N ILE A 107 1.27 2.72 -17.61
CA ILE A 107 1.50 2.37 -19.02
C ILE A 107 2.80 2.99 -19.53
N GLN A 108 3.05 4.26 -19.20
CA GLN A 108 4.29 4.97 -19.54
C GLN A 108 5.50 4.27 -18.92
N HIS A 109 5.43 3.93 -17.63
CA HIS A 109 6.45 3.20 -16.89
C HIS A 109 6.85 1.90 -17.61
N LYS A 110 5.85 1.07 -17.95
CA LYS A 110 6.10 -0.21 -18.63
C LYS A 110 6.83 -0.04 -19.97
N ARG A 111 6.48 0.99 -20.75
CA ARG A 111 7.19 1.30 -22.00
C ARG A 111 8.61 1.75 -21.72
N TYR A 112 8.78 2.68 -20.78
CA TYR A 112 10.07 3.27 -20.45
C TYR A 112 11.10 2.23 -19.97
N ILE A 113 10.71 1.31 -19.08
CA ILE A 113 11.66 0.29 -18.60
C ILE A 113 12.08 -0.69 -19.69
N ASN A 114 11.19 -1.00 -20.64
CA ASN A 114 11.51 -1.88 -21.77
C ASN A 114 12.47 -1.21 -22.75
N ASP A 115 12.29 0.10 -22.99
CA ASP A 115 13.09 0.87 -23.94
C ASP A 115 14.45 1.27 -23.34
N HIS A 116 14.53 1.51 -22.03
CA HIS A 116 15.69 2.12 -21.38
C HIS A 116 16.39 1.25 -20.32
N GLY A 117 15.76 0.17 -19.84
CA GLY A 117 16.35 -0.71 -18.81
C GLY A 117 16.54 -0.06 -17.43
N GLN A 118 15.90 1.07 -17.17
CA GLN A 118 15.96 1.79 -15.89
C GLN A 118 14.63 2.46 -15.58
N ASP A 119 14.37 2.73 -14.30
CA ASP A 119 13.16 3.43 -13.87
C ASP A 119 13.08 4.86 -14.45
N MET A 120 11.84 5.35 -14.63
CA MET A 120 11.60 6.71 -15.14
C MET A 120 12.32 7.76 -14.27
N PRO A 121 12.81 8.88 -14.85
CA PRO A 121 13.45 9.95 -14.08
C PRO A 121 12.59 10.44 -12.92
N GLU A 122 11.28 10.58 -13.10
CA GLU A 122 10.36 10.99 -12.03
C GLU A 122 10.28 10.02 -10.84
N ILE A 123 10.69 8.76 -11.02
CA ILE A 123 10.82 7.79 -9.94
C ILE A 123 12.19 7.95 -9.27
N ARG A 124 13.26 7.95 -10.08
CA ARG A 124 14.64 7.96 -9.57
C ARG A 124 15.04 9.27 -8.89
N ASP A 125 14.54 10.39 -9.41
CA ASP A 125 14.89 11.74 -8.96
C ASP A 125 13.86 12.31 -7.98
N TRP A 126 12.94 11.47 -7.48
CA TRP A 126 11.93 11.89 -6.50
C TRP A 126 12.56 12.27 -5.16
N LYS A 127 12.08 13.36 -4.55
CA LYS A 127 12.56 13.91 -3.28
C LYS A 127 11.38 14.34 -2.40
#